data_AF-A0A957JIX8-F1
#
_entry.id   AF-A0A957JIX8-F1
#
_cell.length_a   1.000
_cell.length_b   1.000
_cell.length_c   1.000
_cell.angle_alpha   90.00
_cell.angle_beta   90.00
_cell.angle_gamma   90.00
#
_symmetry.space_group_name_H-M   'P 1'
#
loop_
_entity.id
_entity.type
_entity.pdbx_description
1 polymer ?
#
loop_
_entity_poly.entity_id
_entity_poly.type
_entity_poly.pdbx_seq_one_letter_code
_entity_poly.pdbx_strand_id
1 'polypeptide(L)'
;MTDVPGQSQLTGPQYEAIAEALLQAFDYNSLARLLRQALDYRLELIASKYDGFATVVQETLRWAEREGRVDELLAAAKAFRPQVAWPDLPSLATQLPEGAPAPARPPGALPADQVLAIRDALFSQVTPILLPHVWSVRDRQDLLLEAFYTSDSWVLGQIEVDGPANAFIRHCLVTLWERDPRLLEILLIKLRSRCGEQDRPVLQTLLATLEPLSRRQPPSVSSHRPAGATMPTLAPGREAPVIFVSCGPEEAYLRPALQAALAGQGHACWPDVVAAKGSDEWRAAVTGGLSLAYAVVLLIGPQTYEDYWVRLELLAAREKRKRIIPVLLGEYPLPAGLPPGLAPLRL
;
A
#
# COMPACT_ATOMS: atom_id res chain seq x y z
N MET A 1 17.21 26.46 28.87
CA MET A 1 16.99 25.47 29.94
C MET A 1 15.75 25.92 30.68
N THR A 2 14.60 25.41 30.26
CA THR A 2 13.33 25.60 30.98
C THR A 2 12.65 24.25 30.92
N ASP A 3 12.80 23.56 32.04
CA ASP A 3 12.16 22.32 32.44
C ASP A 3 10.64 22.58 32.50
N VAL A 4 9.84 21.74 31.85
CA VAL A 4 8.37 21.75 32.00
C VAL A 4 8.03 20.59 32.94
N PRO A 5 7.63 20.86 34.20
CA PRO A 5 7.32 19.80 35.15
C PRO A 5 5.89 19.29 34.95
N GLY A 6 5.71 17.98 35.09
CA GLY A 6 4.40 17.38 35.38
C GLY A 6 3.81 16.42 34.35
N GLN A 7 4.61 15.67 33.58
CA GLN A 7 4.10 14.45 32.96
C GLN A 7 4.30 13.29 33.93
N SER A 8 3.20 12.83 34.54
CA SER A 8 3.16 11.68 35.43
C SER A 8 3.55 10.40 34.67
N GLN A 9 4.85 10.11 34.64
CA GLN A 9 5.39 8.89 34.03
C GLN A 9 5.09 7.66 34.89
N LEU A 10 4.75 6.55 34.24
CA LEU A 10 4.60 5.25 34.88
C LEU A 10 5.96 4.82 35.44
N THR A 11 5.96 4.28 36.67
CA THR A 11 7.17 3.63 37.18
C THR A 11 7.44 2.34 36.41
N GLY A 12 8.71 1.95 36.27
CA GLY A 12 9.09 0.72 35.56
C GLY A 12 8.28 -0.53 35.97
N PRO A 13 8.07 -0.79 37.27
CA PRO A 13 7.22 -1.89 37.74
C PRO A 13 5.73 -1.76 37.36
N GLN A 14 5.18 -0.54 37.30
CA GLN A 14 3.80 -0.32 36.87
C GLN A 14 3.63 -0.58 35.37
N TYR A 15 4.58 -0.10 34.56
CA TYR A 15 4.58 -0.32 33.12
C TYR A 15 4.60 -1.81 32.78
N GLU A 16 5.46 -2.59 33.45
CA GLU A 16 5.59 -4.03 33.24
C GLU A 16 4.31 -4.79 33.64
N ALA A 17 3.73 -4.45 34.80
CA ALA A 17 2.48 -5.06 35.26
C ALA A 17 1.29 -4.79 34.30
N ILE A 18 1.20 -3.58 33.73
CA ILE A 18 0.14 -3.23 32.77
C ILE A 18 0.36 -3.94 31.43
N ALA A 19 1.61 -3.95 30.94
CA ALA A 19 1.94 -4.61 29.69
C ALA A 19 1.66 -6.12 29.78
N GLU A 20 2.01 -6.76 30.90
CA GLU A 20 1.70 -8.17 31.14
C GLU A 20 0.19 -8.43 31.19
N ALA A 21 -0.57 -7.60 31.90
CA ALA A 21 -2.03 -7.73 31.97
C ALA A 21 -2.69 -7.57 30.58
N LEU A 22 -2.22 -6.62 29.77
CA LEU A 22 -2.70 -6.43 28.39
C LEU A 22 -2.34 -7.62 27.49
N LEU A 23 -1.13 -8.19 27.64
CA LEU A 23 -0.69 -9.36 26.90
C LEU A 23 -1.48 -10.62 27.24
N GLN A 24 -1.88 -10.78 28.50
CA GLN A 24 -2.71 -11.91 28.92
C GLN A 24 -4.19 -11.75 28.53
N ALA A 25 -4.69 -10.51 28.49
CA ALA A 25 -6.11 -10.22 28.27
C ALA A 25 -6.54 -10.12 26.80
N PHE A 26 -5.61 -9.78 25.91
CA PHE A 26 -5.89 -9.43 24.52
C PHE A 26 -5.01 -10.17 23.52
N ASP A 27 -5.52 -10.26 22.30
CA ASP A 27 -4.75 -10.50 21.09
C ASP A 27 -4.77 -9.21 20.23
N TYR A 28 -4.04 -9.20 19.10
CA TYR A 28 -3.95 -8.03 18.23
C TYR A 28 -5.33 -7.48 17.82
N ASN A 29 -6.23 -8.37 17.39
CA ASN A 29 -7.52 -7.97 16.85
C ASN A 29 -8.47 -7.45 17.94
N SER A 30 -8.44 -8.05 19.12
CA SER A 30 -9.26 -7.64 20.26
C SER A 30 -8.75 -6.36 20.92
N LEU A 31 -7.44 -6.14 20.97
CA LEU A 31 -6.85 -4.86 21.37
C LEU A 31 -7.17 -3.76 20.36
N ALA A 32 -7.05 -4.03 19.05
CA ALA A 32 -7.42 -3.09 18.00
C ALA A 32 -8.89 -2.70 18.07
N ARG A 33 -9.76 -3.67 18.38
CA ARG A 33 -11.19 -3.42 18.58
C ARG A 33 -11.45 -2.58 19.83
N LEU A 34 -10.74 -2.83 20.94
CA LEU A 34 -10.84 -2.00 22.15
C LEU A 34 -10.47 -0.55 21.84
N LEU A 35 -9.30 -0.32 21.22
CA LEU A 35 -8.84 1.04 20.92
C LEU A 35 -9.82 1.76 19.99
N ARG A 36 -10.35 1.06 18.98
CA ARG A 36 -11.30 1.65 18.02
C ARG A 36 -12.65 1.97 18.65
N GLN A 37 -13.16 1.11 19.53
CA GLN A 37 -14.51 1.26 20.08
C GLN A 37 -14.56 2.15 21.31
N ALA A 38 -13.58 2.04 22.21
CA ALA A 38 -13.60 2.72 23.49
C ALA A 38 -12.82 4.03 23.49
N LEU A 39 -11.77 4.13 22.66
CA LEU A 39 -10.87 5.28 22.65
C LEU A 39 -10.91 6.07 21.33
N ASP A 40 -11.61 5.57 20.31
CA ASP A 40 -11.65 6.09 18.92
C ASP A 40 -10.28 6.18 18.24
N TYR A 41 -9.37 5.22 18.56
CA TYR A 41 -8.04 5.14 17.97
C TYR A 41 -7.80 3.83 17.22
N ARG A 42 -7.01 3.88 16.14
CA ARG A 42 -6.62 2.70 15.36
C ARG A 42 -5.26 2.19 15.84
N LEU A 43 -5.19 0.91 16.20
CA LEU A 43 -3.95 0.28 16.69
C LEU A 43 -2.80 0.41 15.68
N GLU A 44 -3.13 0.36 14.39
CA GLU A 44 -2.19 0.47 13.27
C GLU A 44 -1.53 1.86 13.15
N LEU A 45 -2.08 2.88 13.81
CA LEU A 45 -1.50 4.22 13.88
C LEU A 45 -0.58 4.41 15.08
N ILE A 46 -0.63 3.46 16.02
CA ILE A 46 0.10 3.51 17.28
C ILE A 46 1.27 2.53 17.24
N ALA A 47 1.04 1.35 16.67
CA ALA A 47 2.00 0.25 16.66
C ALA A 47 1.98 -0.52 15.33
N SER A 48 3.15 -0.96 14.90
CA SER A 48 3.31 -1.74 13.67
C SER A 48 2.73 -3.15 13.83
N LYS A 49 1.91 -3.60 12.87
CA LYS A 49 1.37 -4.97 12.85
C LYS A 49 2.44 -6.04 12.56
N TYR A 50 3.60 -5.63 12.06
CA TYR A 50 4.66 -6.53 11.62
C TYR A 50 5.61 -6.93 12.75
N ASP A 51 5.50 -6.28 13.91
CA ASP A 51 6.23 -6.64 15.12
C ASP A 51 5.42 -7.59 16.00
N GLY A 52 6.11 -8.37 16.84
CA GLY A 52 5.45 -9.31 17.76
C GLY A 52 4.43 -8.59 18.66
N PHE A 53 3.35 -9.28 19.03
CA PHE A 53 2.25 -8.65 19.80
C PHE A 53 2.71 -8.03 21.13
N ALA A 54 3.76 -8.56 21.75
CA ALA A 54 4.42 -7.93 22.90
C ALA A 54 4.94 -6.52 22.60
N THR A 55 5.56 -6.32 21.44
CA THR A 55 6.01 -5.01 20.96
C THR A 55 4.82 -4.08 20.74
N VAL A 56 3.75 -4.59 20.13
CA VAL A 56 2.51 -3.82 19.88
C VAL A 56 1.88 -3.31 21.18
N VAL A 57 1.83 -4.15 22.23
CA VAL A 57 1.33 -3.75 23.55
C VAL A 57 2.22 -2.68 24.18
N GLN A 58 3.55 -2.82 24.08
CA GLN A 58 4.48 -1.83 24.61
C GLN A 58 4.37 -0.48 23.87
N GLU A 59 4.28 -0.48 22.55
CA GLU A 59 4.09 0.74 21.77
C GLU A 59 2.75 1.41 22.08
N THR A 60 1.69 0.62 22.29
CA THR A 60 0.38 1.11 22.72
C THR A 60 0.45 1.77 24.09
N LEU A 61 1.18 1.18 25.04
CA LEU A 61 1.32 1.72 26.38
C LEU A 61 2.16 3.01 26.39
N ARG A 62 3.26 3.06 25.62
CA ARG A 62 4.07 4.28 25.45
C ARG A 62 3.28 5.40 24.78
N TRP A 63 2.45 5.06 23.80
CA TRP A 63 1.54 6.02 23.20
C TRP A 63 0.55 6.56 24.24
N ALA A 64 -0.12 5.68 24.99
CA ALA A 64 -1.06 6.11 26.01
C ALA A 64 -0.39 6.98 27.09
N GLU A 65 0.85 6.69 27.47
CA GLU A 65 1.64 7.51 28.38
C GLU A 65 1.96 8.88 27.79
N ARG A 66 2.47 8.93 26.56
CA ARG A 66 2.80 10.19 25.87
C ARG A 66 1.59 11.10 25.70
N GLU A 67 0.42 10.53 25.43
CA GLU A 67 -0.82 11.28 25.27
C GLU A 67 -1.56 11.54 26.61
N GLY A 68 -1.05 11.04 27.75
CA GLY A 68 -1.68 11.19 29.06
C GLY A 68 -3.00 10.40 29.21
N ARG A 69 -3.18 9.32 28.45
CA ARG A 69 -4.41 8.52 28.33
C ARG A 69 -4.32 7.12 28.95
N VAL A 70 -3.33 6.87 29.80
CA VAL A 70 -3.13 5.56 30.45
C VAL A 70 -4.37 5.15 31.26
N ASP A 71 -4.95 6.09 32.00
CA ASP A 71 -6.15 5.85 32.82
C ASP A 71 -7.36 5.48 31.96
N GLU A 72 -7.55 6.15 30.82
CA GLU A 72 -8.61 5.83 29.85
C GLU A 72 -8.41 4.45 29.23
N LEU A 73 -7.17 4.11 28.86
CA LEU A 73 -6.83 2.79 28.32
C LEU A 73 -7.12 1.67 29.31
N LEU A 74 -6.74 1.85 30.58
CA LEU A 74 -7.00 0.88 31.64
C LEU A 74 -8.49 0.77 31.98
N ALA A 75 -9.21 1.89 32.03
CA ALA A 75 -10.66 1.87 32.25
C ALA A 75 -11.39 1.13 31.11
N ALA A 76 -11.01 1.40 29.85
CA ALA A 76 -11.52 0.70 28.69
C ALA A 76 -11.19 -0.80 28.72
N ALA A 77 -9.95 -1.17 29.10
CA ALA A 77 -9.52 -2.55 29.23
C ALA A 77 -10.28 -3.32 30.32
N LYS A 78 -10.45 -2.71 31.50
CA LYS A 78 -11.27 -3.24 32.60
C LYS A 78 -12.72 -3.46 32.16
N ALA A 79 -13.32 -2.51 31.44
CA ALA A 79 -14.68 -2.64 30.92
C ALA A 79 -14.82 -3.73 29.85
N PHE A 80 -13.81 -3.89 28.99
CA PHE A 80 -13.83 -4.86 27.90
C PHE A 80 -13.55 -6.30 28.36
N ARG A 81 -12.77 -6.46 29.44
CA ARG A 81 -12.38 -7.75 30.05
C ARG A 81 -12.45 -7.66 31.58
N PRO A 82 -13.65 -7.65 32.18
CA PRO A 82 -13.83 -7.55 33.63
C PRO A 82 -13.29 -8.76 34.41
N GLN A 83 -13.09 -9.90 33.74
CA GLN A 83 -12.62 -11.15 34.34
C GLN A 83 -11.10 -11.23 34.55
N VAL A 84 -10.32 -10.29 34.00
CA VAL A 84 -8.86 -10.25 34.16
C VAL A 84 -8.52 -9.44 35.42
N ALA A 85 -7.55 -9.90 36.20
CA ALA A 85 -7.03 -9.14 37.33
C ALA A 85 -6.15 -7.98 36.82
N TRP A 86 -6.67 -6.76 36.84
CA TRP A 86 -5.98 -5.56 36.39
C TRP A 86 -5.22 -4.89 37.55
N PRO A 87 -3.99 -4.40 37.34
CA PRO A 87 -3.26 -3.65 38.37
C PRO A 87 -4.03 -2.37 38.74
N ASP A 88 -4.07 -2.06 40.04
CA ASP A 88 -4.67 -0.83 40.55
C ASP A 88 -3.61 0.28 40.55
N LEU A 89 -3.86 1.32 39.75
CA LEU A 89 -3.05 2.53 39.76
C LEU A 89 -3.76 3.61 40.61
N PRO A 90 -3.02 4.37 41.42
CA PRO A 90 -3.56 5.62 41.95
C PRO A 90 -3.85 6.56 40.77
N SER A 91 -5.11 6.98 40.63
CA SER A 91 -5.60 7.79 39.51
C SER A 91 -4.71 9.01 39.26
N LEU A 92 -4.23 9.17 38.03
CA LEU A 92 -3.37 10.29 37.63
C LEU A 92 -4.18 11.56 37.28
N ALA A 93 -5.51 11.43 37.22
CA ALA A 93 -6.45 12.44 36.73
C ALA A 93 -6.77 13.63 37.67
N THR A 94 -6.09 13.85 38.79
CA THR A 94 -6.53 14.87 39.78
C THR A 94 -6.08 16.31 39.48
N GLN A 95 -5.45 16.63 38.34
CA GLN A 95 -4.96 18.01 38.09
C GLN A 95 -5.05 18.50 36.64
N LEU A 96 -6.27 18.58 36.07
CA LEU A 96 -6.53 19.43 34.90
C LEU A 96 -7.63 20.45 35.23
N PRO A 97 -7.40 21.77 35.05
CA PRO A 97 -8.40 22.79 35.36
C PRO A 97 -9.54 22.80 34.32
N GLU A 98 -10.78 22.74 34.80
CA GLU A 98 -11.98 22.91 33.99
C GLU A 98 -11.95 24.25 33.23
N GLY A 99 -11.99 24.22 31.89
CA GLY A 99 -12.27 25.43 31.10
C GLY A 99 -11.50 25.68 29.80
N ALA A 100 -10.82 24.71 29.19
CA ALA A 100 -10.21 24.93 27.87
C ALA A 100 -11.23 24.72 26.73
N PRO A 101 -11.48 25.71 25.84
CA PRO A 101 -12.38 25.54 24.70
C PRO A 101 -11.75 24.63 23.64
N ALA A 102 -12.58 23.76 23.06
CA ALA A 102 -12.17 22.88 21.96
C ALA A 102 -11.63 23.68 20.76
N PRO A 103 -10.57 23.23 20.08
CA PRO A 103 -9.98 23.96 18.97
C PRO A 103 -10.97 24.11 17.80
N ALA A 104 -11.06 25.32 17.24
CA ALA A 104 -11.97 25.68 16.18
C ALA A 104 -11.69 24.92 14.87
N ARG A 105 -12.77 24.43 14.24
CA ARG A 105 -12.77 23.70 12.95
C ARG A 105 -12.33 24.63 11.80
N PRO A 106 -11.46 24.20 10.87
CA PRO A 106 -11.06 25.04 9.74
C PRO A 106 -12.24 25.36 8.81
N PRO A 107 -12.34 26.61 8.28
CA PRO A 107 -13.43 27.02 7.42
C PRO A 107 -13.39 26.27 6.07
N GLY A 108 -14.50 25.62 5.70
CA GLY A 108 -14.69 24.94 4.41
C GLY A 108 -14.65 23.41 4.43
N ALA A 109 -14.39 22.78 5.58
CA ALA A 109 -14.54 21.34 5.74
C ALA A 109 -16.01 20.92 5.63
N LEU A 110 -16.33 19.99 4.73
CA LEU A 110 -17.68 19.43 4.64
C LEU A 110 -18.02 18.72 5.96
N PRO A 111 -19.29 18.79 6.42
CA PRO A 111 -19.77 17.98 7.53
C PRO A 111 -19.49 16.49 7.30
N ALA A 112 -19.12 15.74 8.34
CA ALA A 112 -18.71 14.34 8.23
C ALA A 112 -19.85 13.44 7.69
N ASP A 113 -21.09 13.78 8.02
CA ASP A 113 -22.33 13.20 7.51
C ASP A 113 -22.48 13.38 5.99
N GLN A 114 -22.10 14.54 5.45
CA GLN A 114 -22.15 14.77 4.00
C GLN A 114 -21.06 13.98 3.26
N VAL A 115 -19.86 13.86 3.83
CA VAL A 115 -18.78 13.05 3.25
C VAL A 115 -19.17 11.57 3.20
N LEU A 116 -19.83 11.08 4.25
CA LEU A 116 -20.32 9.70 4.32
C LEU A 116 -21.43 9.43 3.30
N ALA A 117 -22.38 10.37 3.15
CA ALA A 117 -23.44 10.27 2.15
C ALA A 117 -22.88 10.26 0.72
N ILE A 118 -21.87 11.09 0.43
CA ILE A 118 -21.18 11.09 -0.88
C ILE A 118 -20.50 9.75 -1.13
N ARG A 119 -19.80 9.19 -0.13
CA ARG A 119 -19.14 7.88 -0.22
C ARG A 119 -20.13 6.79 -0.59
N ASP A 120 -21.23 6.70 0.14
CA ASP A 120 -22.19 5.61 -0.03
C ASP A 120 -22.93 5.72 -1.39
N ALA A 121 -23.28 6.93 -1.81
CA ALA A 121 -23.84 7.19 -3.14
C ALA A 121 -22.86 6.83 -4.27
N LEU A 122 -21.57 7.08 -4.07
CA LEU A 122 -20.53 6.74 -5.02
C LEU A 122 -20.33 5.23 -5.12
N PHE A 123 -20.24 4.55 -3.98
CA PHE A 123 -20.06 3.10 -3.94
C PHE A 123 -21.23 2.36 -4.60
N SER A 124 -22.45 2.82 -4.36
CA SER A 124 -23.64 2.25 -5.00
C SER A 124 -23.62 2.38 -6.52
N GLN A 125 -23.03 3.44 -7.07
CA GLN A 125 -22.92 3.66 -8.52
C GLN A 125 -21.73 2.95 -9.15
N VAL A 126 -20.60 2.86 -8.45
CA VAL A 126 -19.39 2.17 -8.96
C VAL A 126 -19.56 0.65 -8.98
N THR A 127 -20.22 0.08 -7.97
CA THR A 127 -20.39 -1.37 -7.82
C THR A 127 -20.92 -2.08 -9.08
N PRO A 128 -22.04 -1.67 -9.70
CA PRO A 128 -22.56 -2.35 -10.89
C PRO A 128 -21.64 -2.23 -12.12
N ILE A 129 -20.85 -1.16 -12.22
CA ILE A 129 -19.88 -0.96 -13.32
C ILE A 129 -18.64 -1.83 -13.10
N LEU A 130 -18.22 -2.00 -11.85
CA LEU A 130 -17.02 -2.75 -11.49
C LEU A 130 -17.25 -4.27 -11.58
N LEU A 131 -18.46 -4.74 -11.23
CA LEU A 131 -18.80 -6.15 -11.11
C LEU A 131 -18.46 -7.02 -12.34
N PRO A 132 -18.75 -6.61 -13.59
CA PRO A 132 -18.41 -7.38 -14.78
C PRO A 132 -16.90 -7.55 -15.01
N HIS A 133 -16.06 -6.70 -14.41
CA HIS A 133 -14.62 -6.65 -14.64
C HIS A 133 -13.80 -7.30 -13.52
N VAL A 134 -14.44 -7.90 -12.52
CA VAL A 134 -13.79 -8.44 -11.32
C VAL A 134 -14.31 -9.83 -10.94
N TRP A 135 -14.85 -10.56 -11.92
CA TRP A 135 -15.50 -11.85 -11.70
C TRP A 135 -14.52 -12.88 -11.13
N SER A 136 -13.36 -13.03 -11.76
CA SER A 136 -12.31 -13.93 -11.29
C SER A 136 -11.26 -13.22 -10.43
N VAL A 137 -10.51 -14.00 -9.63
CA VAL A 137 -9.34 -13.51 -8.88
C VAL A 137 -8.31 -12.90 -9.82
N ARG A 138 -8.13 -13.48 -11.02
CA ARG A 138 -7.23 -12.95 -12.05
C ARG A 138 -7.67 -11.56 -12.52
N ASP A 139 -8.96 -11.37 -12.78
CA ASP A 139 -9.46 -10.07 -13.26
C ASP A 139 -9.27 -8.96 -12.22
N ARG A 140 -9.46 -9.30 -10.93
CA ARG A 140 -9.23 -8.40 -9.78
C ARG A 140 -7.77 -8.00 -9.67
N GLN A 141 -6.88 -8.99 -9.73
CA GLN A 141 -5.44 -8.76 -9.71
C GLN A 141 -5.02 -7.87 -10.89
N ASP A 142 -5.39 -8.24 -12.11
CA ASP A 142 -5.05 -7.47 -13.31
C ASP A 142 -5.55 -6.02 -13.21
N LEU A 143 -6.78 -5.80 -12.72
CA LEU A 143 -7.34 -4.45 -12.54
C LEU A 143 -6.55 -3.61 -11.51
N LEU A 144 -6.30 -4.17 -10.33
CA LEU A 144 -5.58 -3.46 -9.26
C LEU A 144 -4.14 -3.14 -9.69
N LEU A 145 -3.50 -4.07 -10.38
CA LEU A 145 -2.13 -3.89 -10.86
C LEU A 145 -2.05 -2.82 -11.93
N GLU A 146 -2.95 -2.85 -12.92
CA GLU A 146 -3.01 -1.81 -13.95
C GLU A 146 -3.24 -0.41 -13.35
N ALA A 147 -3.95 -0.33 -12.22
CA ALA A 147 -4.21 0.89 -11.50
C ALA A 147 -3.03 1.36 -10.64
N PHE A 148 -2.41 0.46 -9.88
CA PHE A 148 -1.56 0.87 -8.77
C PHE A 148 -0.12 0.40 -8.86
N TYR A 149 0.23 -0.53 -9.76
CA TYR A 149 1.57 -1.13 -9.79
C TYR A 149 2.71 -0.10 -9.94
N THR A 150 2.50 0.95 -10.73
CA THR A 150 3.55 1.92 -11.08
C THR A 150 3.74 3.05 -10.07
N SER A 151 2.67 3.41 -9.35
CA SER A 151 2.62 4.64 -8.55
C SER A 151 2.26 4.38 -7.08
N ASP A 152 1.43 3.37 -6.81
CA ASP A 152 0.81 3.13 -5.50
C ASP A 152 0.85 1.64 -5.13
N SER A 153 1.98 0.98 -5.41
CA SER A 153 2.09 -0.49 -5.30
C SER A 153 1.83 -1.02 -3.88
N TRP A 154 2.01 -0.18 -2.86
CA TRP A 154 1.72 -0.48 -1.46
C TRP A 154 0.23 -0.80 -1.22
N VAL A 155 -0.68 -0.27 -2.05
CA VAL A 155 -2.12 -0.53 -1.97
C VAL A 155 -2.44 -1.99 -2.30
N LEU A 156 -1.64 -2.63 -3.15
CA LEU A 156 -1.86 -4.00 -3.61
C LEU A 156 -1.78 -5.02 -2.46
N GLY A 157 -0.98 -4.75 -1.43
CA GLY A 157 -0.88 -5.59 -0.23
C GLY A 157 -2.03 -5.41 0.75
N GLN A 158 -2.89 -4.41 0.56
CA GLN A 158 -3.98 -4.04 1.47
C GLN A 158 -5.35 -4.55 0.99
N ILE A 159 -5.47 -4.93 -0.28
CA ILE A 159 -6.72 -5.37 -0.89
C ILE A 159 -6.67 -6.88 -1.09
N GLU A 160 -7.47 -7.60 -0.31
CA GLU A 160 -7.66 -9.05 -0.49
C GLU A 160 -8.39 -9.31 -1.80
N VAL A 161 -7.78 -10.09 -2.69
CA VAL A 161 -8.32 -10.39 -4.03
C VAL A 161 -9.15 -11.66 -4.07
N ASP A 162 -9.08 -12.48 -3.02
CA ASP A 162 -9.79 -13.75 -2.91
C ASP A 162 -11.26 -13.59 -2.53
N GLY A 163 -12.03 -14.67 -2.63
CA GLY A 163 -13.44 -14.71 -2.20
C GLY A 163 -14.44 -14.22 -3.26
N PRO A 164 -15.69 -13.92 -2.86
CA PRO A 164 -16.75 -13.52 -3.80
C PRO A 164 -16.58 -12.07 -4.27
N ALA A 165 -16.95 -11.81 -5.54
CA ALA A 165 -16.72 -10.52 -6.20
C ALA A 165 -17.31 -9.33 -5.44
N ASN A 166 -18.49 -9.48 -4.82
CA ASN A 166 -19.11 -8.42 -4.03
C ASN A 166 -18.32 -8.08 -2.74
N ALA A 167 -17.72 -9.09 -2.09
CA ALA A 167 -16.89 -8.86 -0.92
C ALA A 167 -15.59 -8.15 -1.31
N PHE A 168 -14.98 -8.57 -2.42
CA PHE A 168 -13.84 -7.88 -3.02
C PHE A 168 -14.16 -6.41 -3.33
N ILE A 169 -15.25 -6.12 -4.05
CA ILE A 169 -15.63 -4.76 -4.43
C ILE A 169 -15.79 -3.89 -3.19
N ARG A 170 -16.54 -4.37 -2.19
CA ARG A 170 -16.74 -3.64 -0.94
C ARG A 170 -15.41 -3.36 -0.23
N HIS A 171 -14.56 -4.38 -0.09
CA HIS A 171 -13.26 -4.24 0.55
C HIS A 171 -12.35 -3.27 -0.21
N CYS A 172 -12.28 -3.39 -1.53
CA CYS A 172 -11.52 -2.53 -2.42
C CYS A 172 -11.96 -1.07 -2.31
N LEU A 173 -13.24 -0.76 -2.54
CA LEU A 173 -13.73 0.62 -2.51
C LEU A 173 -13.54 1.27 -1.13
N VAL A 174 -13.83 0.54 -0.04
CA VAL A 174 -13.59 1.03 1.34
C VAL A 174 -12.11 1.29 1.57
N THR A 175 -11.24 0.34 1.19
CA THR A 175 -9.79 0.45 1.39
C THR A 175 -9.22 1.64 0.64
N LEU A 176 -9.63 1.86 -0.62
CA LEU A 176 -9.15 3.00 -1.41
C LEU A 176 -9.64 4.32 -0.82
N TRP A 177 -10.93 4.42 -0.50
CA TRP A 177 -11.53 5.64 0.05
C TRP A 177 -10.97 6.04 1.42
N GLU A 178 -10.79 5.08 2.33
CA GLU A 178 -10.27 5.37 3.68
C GLU A 178 -8.82 5.83 3.68
N ARG A 179 -8.06 5.47 2.64
CA ARG A 179 -6.65 5.84 2.52
C ARG A 179 -6.47 7.18 1.84
N ASP A 180 -6.96 7.29 0.62
CA ASP A 180 -6.94 8.52 -0.18
C ASP A 180 -7.99 8.41 -1.30
N PRO A 181 -9.02 9.27 -1.32
CA PRO A 181 -10.03 9.31 -2.39
C PRO A 181 -9.45 9.38 -3.81
N ARG A 182 -8.23 9.90 -3.99
CA ARG A 182 -7.51 9.90 -5.28
C ARG A 182 -7.23 8.50 -5.81
N LEU A 183 -7.04 7.51 -4.94
CA LEU A 183 -6.80 6.13 -5.38
C LEU A 183 -8.05 5.56 -6.06
N LEU A 184 -9.23 5.99 -5.63
CA LEU A 184 -10.49 5.62 -6.27
C LEU A 184 -10.61 6.27 -7.66
N GLU A 185 -10.18 7.52 -7.79
CA GLU A 185 -10.10 8.21 -9.07
C GLU A 185 -9.18 7.47 -10.06
N ILE A 186 -7.99 7.05 -9.61
CA ILE A 186 -7.03 6.26 -10.41
C ILE A 186 -7.68 4.95 -10.87
N LEU A 187 -8.34 4.22 -9.97
CA LEU A 187 -9.04 2.98 -10.31
C LEU A 187 -10.11 3.22 -11.38
N LEU A 188 -10.94 4.25 -11.22
CA LEU A 188 -12.03 4.56 -12.16
C LEU A 188 -11.51 5.02 -13.53
N ILE A 189 -10.38 5.74 -13.58
CA ILE A 189 -9.72 6.10 -14.83
C ILE A 189 -9.30 4.84 -15.61
N LYS A 190 -8.73 3.83 -14.93
CA LYS A 190 -8.36 2.55 -15.56
C LYS A 190 -9.59 1.75 -15.95
N LEU A 191 -10.61 1.69 -15.09
CA LEU A 191 -11.87 1.01 -15.37
C LEU A 191 -12.53 1.57 -16.63
N ARG A 192 -12.48 2.89 -16.86
CA ARG A 192 -12.98 3.54 -18.08
C ARG A 192 -12.39 2.96 -19.38
N SER A 193 -11.14 2.48 -19.35
CA SER A 193 -10.52 1.85 -20.52
C SER A 193 -11.04 0.43 -20.81
N ARG A 194 -11.70 -0.19 -19.82
CA ARG A 194 -12.29 -1.53 -19.89
C ARG A 194 -13.80 -1.51 -20.16
N CYS A 195 -14.49 -0.42 -19.84
CA CYS A 195 -15.94 -0.28 -20.02
C CYS A 195 -16.33 0.14 -21.45
N GLY A 196 -17.55 -0.22 -21.86
CA GLY A 196 -18.15 0.17 -23.14
C GLY A 196 -18.66 1.63 -23.15
N GLU A 197 -19.11 2.12 -24.31
CA GLU A 197 -19.64 3.49 -24.47
C GLU A 197 -20.82 3.81 -23.51
N GLN A 198 -21.55 2.78 -23.05
CA GLN A 198 -22.73 2.91 -22.19
C GLN A 198 -22.38 3.38 -20.77
N ASP A 199 -21.22 2.98 -20.23
CA ASP A 199 -20.82 3.30 -18.84
C ASP A 199 -20.00 4.60 -18.73
N ARG A 200 -19.52 5.12 -19.86
CA ARG A 200 -18.68 6.33 -19.91
C ARG A 200 -19.32 7.57 -19.28
N PRO A 201 -20.61 7.89 -19.51
CA PRO A 201 -21.24 9.06 -18.90
C PRO A 201 -21.32 8.96 -17.37
N VAL A 202 -21.58 7.75 -16.87
CA VAL A 202 -21.64 7.49 -15.43
C VAL A 202 -20.25 7.63 -14.81
N LEU A 203 -19.22 7.02 -15.41
CA LEU A 203 -17.84 7.16 -14.96
C LEU A 203 -17.37 8.63 -14.98
N GLN A 204 -17.77 9.41 -15.98
CA GLN A 204 -17.41 10.83 -16.05
C GLN A 204 -18.05 11.64 -14.92
N THR A 205 -19.30 11.34 -14.58
CA THR A 205 -20.01 11.97 -13.45
C THR A 205 -19.34 11.61 -12.12
N LEU A 206 -18.93 10.35 -11.96
CA LEU A 206 -18.23 9.87 -10.77
C LEU A 206 -16.85 10.53 -10.61
N LEU A 207 -16.07 10.64 -11.69
CA LEU A 207 -14.78 11.33 -11.68
C LEU A 207 -14.93 12.82 -11.33
N ALA A 208 -15.91 13.51 -11.90
CA ALA A 208 -16.21 14.91 -11.58
C ALA A 208 -16.63 15.10 -10.11
N THR A 209 -17.25 14.07 -9.49
CA THR A 209 -17.62 14.09 -8.07
C THR A 209 -16.41 13.89 -7.15
N LEU A 210 -15.41 13.12 -7.59
CA LEU A 210 -14.19 12.85 -6.83
C LEU A 210 -13.18 13.99 -6.90
N GLU A 211 -13.09 14.69 -8.03
CA GLU A 211 -12.10 15.73 -8.29
C GLU A 211 -12.00 16.84 -7.19
N PRO A 212 -13.12 17.36 -6.62
CA PRO A 212 -13.06 18.34 -5.53
C PRO A 212 -12.55 17.75 -4.21
N LEU A 213 -12.79 16.46 -3.97
CA LEU A 213 -12.32 15.74 -2.78
C LEU A 213 -10.81 15.46 -2.91
N SER A 214 -10.40 15.01 -4.10
CA SER A 214 -9.01 14.80 -4.48
C SER A 214 -8.16 16.08 -4.41
N ARG A 215 -8.73 17.26 -4.73
CA ARG A 215 -7.99 18.55 -4.71
C ARG A 215 -7.82 19.17 -3.32
N ARG A 216 -8.65 18.79 -2.34
CA ARG A 216 -8.66 19.37 -0.97
C ARG A 216 -7.59 18.80 -0.05
N GLN A 217 -7.06 17.64 -0.37
CA GLN A 217 -5.90 17.09 0.31
C GLN A 217 -4.67 17.73 -0.33
N PRO A 218 -3.74 18.38 0.40
CA PRO A 218 -2.43 18.68 -0.20
C PRO A 218 -1.85 17.38 -0.76
N PRO A 219 -0.95 17.40 -1.77
CA PRO A 219 -0.16 16.23 -2.06
C PRO A 219 0.56 15.88 -0.75
N SER A 220 0.01 14.92 0.00
CA SER A 220 0.78 14.22 1.00
C SER A 220 1.85 13.56 0.17
N VAL A 221 3.01 14.21 0.12
CA VAL A 221 4.27 13.59 -0.24
C VAL A 221 4.48 12.56 0.86
N SER A 222 3.75 11.45 0.79
CA SER A 222 4.07 10.26 1.54
C SER A 222 5.26 9.67 0.82
N SER A 223 6.40 10.33 1.00
CA SER A 223 7.70 9.72 0.97
C SER A 223 7.76 8.73 2.14
N HIS A 224 6.95 7.67 2.10
CA HIS A 224 7.39 6.39 2.62
C HIS A 224 8.40 5.82 1.62
N ARG A 225 9.54 6.51 1.51
CA ARG A 225 10.79 5.86 1.18
C ARG A 225 11.11 5.04 2.43
N PRO A 226 11.18 3.71 2.37
CA PRO A 226 11.72 2.96 3.49
C PRO A 226 13.14 3.48 3.72
N ALA A 227 13.34 4.14 4.86
CA ALA A 227 14.67 4.40 5.40
C ALA A 227 15.23 3.02 5.80
N GLY A 228 15.87 2.35 4.85
CA GLY A 228 16.32 0.97 5.04
C GLY A 228 16.50 0.15 3.77
N ALA A 229 16.28 0.70 2.57
CA ALA A 229 16.77 0.07 1.36
C ALA A 229 18.31 0.21 1.31
N THR A 230 19.01 -0.77 1.86
CA THR A 230 20.43 -0.98 1.58
C THR A 230 20.53 -1.32 0.10
N MET A 231 20.67 -0.29 -0.73
CA MET A 231 21.14 -0.43 -2.10
C MET A 231 22.46 -1.21 -2.03
N PRO A 232 22.68 -2.26 -2.84
CA PRO A 232 24.05 -2.65 -3.11
C PRO A 232 24.75 -1.43 -3.70
N THR A 233 25.78 -0.95 -3.02
CA THR A 233 26.60 0.19 -3.42
C THR A 233 27.13 -0.04 -4.84
N LEU A 234 26.50 0.58 -5.83
CA LEU A 234 27.18 0.83 -7.10
C LEU A 234 28.27 1.87 -6.80
N ALA A 235 29.49 1.60 -7.24
CA ALA A 235 30.62 2.50 -7.12
C ALA A 235 30.24 3.92 -7.60
N PRO A 236 30.67 4.99 -6.91
CA PRO A 236 30.25 6.34 -7.22
C PRO A 236 30.90 6.80 -8.53
N GLY A 237 30.10 6.97 -9.58
CA GLY A 237 30.54 7.56 -10.84
C GLY A 237 29.50 7.43 -11.94
N ARG A 238 28.63 8.44 -12.09
CA ARG A 238 27.51 8.55 -13.07
C ARG A 238 26.60 7.32 -13.09
N GLU A 239 25.35 7.46 -12.64
CA GLU A 239 24.30 6.45 -12.84
C GLU A 239 24.14 6.19 -14.35
N ALA A 240 24.87 5.19 -14.86
CA ALA A 240 24.85 4.85 -16.26
C ALA A 240 23.45 4.30 -16.58
N PRO A 241 22.82 4.75 -17.67
CA PRO A 241 21.51 4.23 -18.06
C PRO A 241 21.65 2.71 -18.28
N VAL A 242 20.77 1.94 -17.63
CA VAL A 242 20.86 0.47 -17.63
C VAL A 242 19.88 -0.16 -18.62
N ILE A 243 20.14 -1.40 -19.01
CA ILE A 243 19.16 -2.28 -19.66
C ILE A 243 18.45 -3.08 -18.57
N PHE A 244 17.12 -3.11 -18.60
CA PHE A 244 16.33 -4.00 -17.77
C PHE A 244 16.03 -5.28 -18.54
N VAL A 245 16.28 -6.45 -17.96
CA VAL A 245 16.00 -7.74 -18.59
C VAL A 245 14.79 -8.37 -17.90
N SER A 246 13.68 -8.46 -18.63
CA SER A 246 12.44 -9.12 -18.20
C SER A 246 12.37 -10.51 -18.82
N CYS A 247 12.16 -11.54 -17.99
CA CYS A 247 11.99 -12.92 -18.46
C CYS A 247 11.20 -13.75 -17.45
N GLY A 248 10.57 -14.81 -17.94
CA GLY A 248 9.91 -15.80 -17.11
C GLY A 248 10.89 -16.64 -16.27
N PRO A 249 10.37 -17.44 -15.33
CA PRO A 249 11.19 -18.27 -14.45
C PRO A 249 11.97 -19.34 -15.21
N GLU A 250 11.40 -19.91 -16.28
CA GLU A 250 12.09 -20.88 -17.12
C GLU A 250 13.24 -20.26 -17.92
N GLU A 251 13.18 -18.97 -18.26
CA GLU A 251 14.21 -18.28 -19.03
C GLU A 251 15.25 -17.57 -18.14
N ALA A 252 15.06 -17.58 -16.81
CA ALA A 252 15.93 -16.86 -15.87
C ALA A 252 17.40 -17.32 -15.93
N TYR A 253 17.67 -18.56 -16.33
CA TYR A 253 19.04 -19.06 -16.48
C TYR A 253 19.82 -18.37 -17.60
N LEU A 254 19.15 -17.76 -18.58
CA LEU A 254 19.79 -17.04 -19.69
C LEU A 254 20.23 -15.62 -19.32
N ARG A 255 19.66 -15.07 -18.23
CA ARG A 255 19.87 -13.69 -17.80
C ARG A 255 21.35 -13.36 -17.58
N PRO A 256 22.15 -14.18 -16.86
CA PRO A 256 23.57 -13.89 -16.64
C PRO A 256 24.39 -13.86 -17.94
N ALA A 257 24.13 -14.79 -18.86
CA ALA A 257 24.85 -14.86 -20.13
C ALA A 257 24.54 -13.65 -21.02
N LEU A 258 23.27 -13.25 -21.09
CA LEU A 258 22.84 -12.06 -21.82
C LEU A 258 23.42 -10.78 -21.21
N GLN A 259 23.38 -10.65 -19.87
CA GLN A 259 23.95 -9.51 -19.17
C GLN A 259 25.46 -9.40 -19.43
N ALA A 260 26.19 -10.51 -19.42
CA ALA A 260 27.61 -10.54 -19.76
C ALA A 260 27.88 -10.12 -21.21
N ALA A 261 27.06 -10.59 -22.17
CA ALA A 261 27.18 -10.19 -23.57
C ALA A 261 26.92 -8.69 -23.77
N LEU A 262 25.88 -8.15 -23.12
CA LEU A 262 25.55 -6.72 -23.15
C LEU A 262 26.65 -5.88 -22.50
N ALA A 263 27.18 -6.32 -21.36
CA ALA A 263 28.30 -5.67 -20.68
C ALA A 263 29.56 -5.66 -21.55
N GLY A 264 29.84 -6.75 -22.28
CA GLY A 264 30.94 -6.83 -23.25
C GLY A 264 30.80 -5.83 -24.41
N GLN A 265 29.59 -5.35 -24.69
CA GLN A 265 29.29 -4.29 -25.67
C GLN A 265 29.19 -2.88 -25.03
N GLY A 266 29.53 -2.74 -23.76
CA GLY A 266 29.49 -1.47 -23.03
C GLY A 266 28.11 -1.10 -22.48
N HIS A 267 27.15 -2.01 -22.48
CA HIS A 267 25.82 -1.79 -21.92
C HIS A 267 25.70 -2.37 -20.50
N ALA A 268 25.53 -1.50 -19.51
CA ALA A 268 25.23 -1.92 -18.15
C ALA A 268 23.81 -2.52 -18.06
N CYS A 269 23.65 -3.61 -17.33
CA CYS A 269 22.35 -4.22 -17.05
C CYS A 269 21.95 -3.99 -15.60
N TRP A 270 20.65 -3.85 -15.36
CA TRP A 270 20.11 -3.77 -14.02
C TRP A 270 20.24 -5.14 -13.31
N PRO A 271 20.71 -5.18 -12.05
CA PRO A 271 20.97 -6.42 -11.32
C PRO A 271 19.69 -7.08 -10.82
N ASP A 272 19.74 -8.39 -10.56
CA ASP A 272 18.61 -9.11 -9.97
C ASP A 272 18.31 -8.65 -8.53
N VAL A 273 17.03 -8.69 -8.17
CA VAL A 273 16.56 -8.29 -6.84
C VAL A 273 16.63 -9.47 -5.89
N VAL A 274 17.30 -9.26 -4.75
CA VAL A 274 17.45 -10.28 -3.70
C VAL A 274 16.18 -10.40 -2.83
N ALA A 275 15.32 -9.38 -2.81
CA ALA A 275 14.05 -9.40 -2.08
C ALA A 275 13.08 -10.44 -2.64
N ALA A 276 12.22 -10.97 -1.75
CA ALA A 276 11.22 -11.97 -2.12
C ALA A 276 10.31 -11.44 -3.24
N LYS A 277 10.19 -12.21 -4.33
CA LYS A 277 9.42 -11.81 -5.51
C LYS A 277 7.98 -11.47 -5.09
N GLY A 278 7.59 -10.22 -5.35
CA GLY A 278 6.27 -9.69 -5.00
C GLY A 278 6.14 -8.99 -3.65
N SER A 279 7.21 -8.87 -2.85
CA SER A 279 7.23 -7.96 -1.70
C SER A 279 7.22 -6.49 -2.14
N ASP A 280 6.92 -5.57 -1.22
CA ASP A 280 6.94 -4.13 -1.53
C ASP A 280 8.35 -3.64 -1.85
N GLU A 281 9.38 -4.17 -1.20
CA GLU A 281 10.78 -3.90 -1.52
C GLU A 281 11.13 -4.39 -2.92
N TRP A 282 10.65 -5.59 -3.29
CA TRP A 282 10.87 -6.13 -4.63
C TRP A 282 10.20 -5.26 -5.70
N ARG A 283 8.94 -4.85 -5.47
CA ARG A 283 8.19 -3.99 -6.40
C ARG A 283 8.83 -2.61 -6.54
N ALA A 284 9.26 -2.01 -5.43
CA ALA A 284 9.95 -0.73 -5.42
C ALA A 284 11.30 -0.81 -6.16
N ALA A 285 12.06 -1.88 -5.95
CA ALA A 285 13.32 -2.12 -6.65
C ALA A 285 13.10 -2.27 -8.17
N VAL A 286 12.15 -3.11 -8.59
CA VAL A 286 11.81 -3.29 -10.02
C VAL A 286 11.36 -1.98 -10.66
N THR A 287 10.51 -1.21 -9.99
CA THR A 287 10.04 0.09 -10.49
C THR A 287 11.18 1.11 -10.59
N GLY A 288 12.10 1.12 -9.62
CA GLY A 288 13.33 1.90 -9.66
C GLY A 288 14.23 1.50 -10.83
N GLY A 289 14.45 0.21 -11.02
CA GLY A 289 15.22 -0.36 -12.12
C GLY A 289 14.66 0.03 -13.49
N LEU A 290 13.35 -0.14 -13.69
CA LEU A 290 12.66 0.30 -14.91
C LEU A 290 12.76 1.81 -15.13
N SER A 291 12.76 2.62 -14.07
CA SER A 291 12.88 4.08 -14.18
C SER A 291 14.26 4.50 -14.67
N LEU A 292 15.33 3.86 -14.18
CA LEU A 292 16.72 4.07 -14.62
C LEU A 292 17.00 3.45 -15.99
N ALA A 293 16.23 2.44 -16.40
CA ALA A 293 16.47 1.75 -17.64
C ALA A 293 16.16 2.63 -18.86
N TYR A 294 17.01 2.59 -19.89
CA TYR A 294 16.71 3.23 -21.17
C TYR A 294 16.03 2.28 -22.16
N ALA A 295 16.21 0.97 -21.97
CA ALA A 295 15.56 -0.07 -22.74
C ALA A 295 15.21 -1.28 -21.85
N VAL A 296 14.18 -2.00 -22.25
CA VAL A 296 13.73 -3.26 -21.65
C VAL A 296 13.92 -4.36 -22.68
N VAL A 297 14.76 -5.35 -22.39
CA VAL A 297 14.86 -6.58 -23.17
C VAL A 297 13.88 -7.57 -22.59
N LEU A 298 12.91 -8.00 -23.41
CA LEU A 298 11.91 -8.99 -23.04
C LEU A 298 12.30 -10.32 -23.69
N LEU A 299 12.75 -11.29 -22.88
CA LEU A 299 12.97 -12.66 -23.36
C LEU A 299 11.63 -13.35 -23.48
N ILE A 300 11.31 -13.88 -24.65
CA ILE A 300 10.05 -14.52 -24.98
C ILE A 300 10.30 -16.01 -25.21
N GLY A 301 9.93 -16.80 -24.21
CA GLY A 301 9.89 -18.25 -24.21
C GLY A 301 8.52 -18.80 -23.79
N PRO A 302 8.41 -20.12 -23.54
CA PRO A 302 7.14 -20.82 -23.34
C PRO A 302 6.29 -20.27 -22.19
N GLN A 303 6.91 -19.77 -21.10
CA GLN A 303 6.16 -19.25 -19.95
C GLN A 303 6.07 -17.73 -19.88
N THR A 304 6.79 -17.01 -20.75
CA THR A 304 6.81 -15.54 -20.73
C THR A 304 5.41 -14.94 -20.94
N TYR A 305 4.56 -15.61 -21.71
CA TYR A 305 3.19 -15.16 -21.98
C TYR A 305 2.29 -15.17 -20.73
N GLU A 306 2.39 -16.22 -19.91
CA GLU A 306 1.54 -16.39 -18.72
C GLU A 306 2.21 -15.90 -17.43
N ASP A 307 3.51 -15.58 -17.44
CA ASP A 307 4.19 -15.12 -16.24
C ASP A 307 3.63 -13.77 -15.78
N TYR A 308 3.00 -13.84 -14.61
CA TYR A 308 2.35 -12.73 -13.95
C TYR A 308 3.30 -11.53 -13.74
N TRP A 309 4.57 -11.78 -13.42
CA TRP A 309 5.52 -10.71 -13.13
C TRP A 309 6.07 -10.06 -14.40
N VAL A 310 6.30 -10.84 -15.45
CA VAL A 310 6.67 -10.31 -16.77
C VAL A 310 5.58 -9.38 -17.30
N ARG A 311 4.29 -9.74 -17.14
CA ARG A 311 3.17 -8.86 -17.53
C ARG A 311 3.23 -7.51 -16.80
N LEU A 312 3.57 -7.50 -15.51
CA LEU A 312 3.70 -6.28 -14.71
C LEU A 312 4.88 -5.41 -15.10
N GLU A 313 6.04 -6.02 -15.29
CA GLU A 313 7.24 -5.32 -15.77
C GLU A 313 6.96 -4.68 -17.14
N LEU A 314 6.24 -5.38 -18.02
CA LEU A 314 5.85 -4.88 -19.33
C LEU A 314 4.87 -3.70 -19.25
N LEU A 315 3.87 -3.78 -18.38
CA LEU A 315 2.93 -2.67 -18.14
C LEU A 315 3.68 -1.43 -17.63
N ALA A 316 4.56 -1.58 -16.65
CA ALA A 316 5.36 -0.49 -16.12
C ALA A 316 6.33 0.09 -17.15
N ALA A 317 6.96 -0.75 -17.97
CA ALA A 317 7.82 -0.32 -19.07
C ALA A 317 7.03 0.54 -20.08
N ARG A 318 5.81 0.14 -20.42
CA ARG A 318 4.93 0.88 -21.34
C ARG A 318 4.50 2.22 -20.77
N GLU A 319 4.08 2.26 -19.51
CA GLU A 319 3.67 3.50 -18.84
C GLU A 319 4.82 4.52 -18.82
N LYS A 320 6.03 4.04 -18.54
CA LYS A 320 7.26 4.85 -18.56
C LYS A 320 7.84 5.07 -19.97
N ARG A 321 7.10 4.68 -21.02
CA ARG A 321 7.46 4.82 -22.45
C ARG A 321 8.86 4.28 -22.79
N LYS A 322 9.24 3.18 -22.14
CA LYS A 322 10.55 2.55 -22.34
C LYS A 322 10.58 1.84 -23.70
N ARG A 323 11.76 1.82 -24.32
CA ARG A 323 11.98 1.03 -25.54
C ARG A 323 11.98 -0.45 -25.17
N ILE A 324 10.97 -1.19 -25.63
CA ILE A 324 10.87 -2.64 -25.42
C ILE A 324 11.49 -3.35 -26.63
N ILE A 325 12.43 -4.25 -26.38
CA ILE A 325 13.14 -5.06 -27.37
C ILE A 325 12.75 -6.53 -27.12
N PRO A 326 11.81 -7.08 -27.90
CA PRO A 326 11.44 -8.48 -27.77
C PRO A 326 12.52 -9.38 -28.38
N VAL A 327 12.92 -10.41 -27.64
CA VAL A 327 13.90 -11.43 -28.04
C VAL A 327 13.23 -12.80 -27.94
N LEU A 328 13.02 -13.44 -29.08
CA LEU A 328 12.39 -14.75 -29.20
C LEU A 328 13.43 -15.85 -28.96
N LEU A 329 13.15 -16.76 -28.02
CA LEU A 329 13.94 -17.96 -27.73
C LEU A 329 13.48 -19.20 -28.54
N GLY A 330 12.64 -18.97 -29.56
CA GLY A 330 12.01 -19.99 -30.38
C GLY A 330 10.83 -19.41 -31.17
N GLU A 331 10.00 -20.27 -31.75
CA GLU A 331 8.80 -19.83 -32.48
C GLU A 331 7.60 -19.63 -31.53
N TYR A 332 7.70 -18.59 -30.71
CA TYR A 332 6.64 -18.21 -29.77
C TYR A 332 5.89 -16.96 -30.25
N PRO A 333 4.57 -16.89 -30.04
CA PRO A 333 3.83 -15.67 -30.35
C PRO A 333 4.28 -14.52 -29.44
N LEU A 334 4.22 -13.29 -29.97
CA LEU A 334 4.43 -12.09 -29.17
C LEU A 334 3.32 -11.97 -28.12
N PRO A 335 3.65 -11.63 -26.85
CA PRO A 335 2.64 -11.39 -25.84
C PRO A 335 1.63 -10.32 -26.23
N ALA A 336 0.35 -10.59 -25.96
CA ALA A 336 -0.72 -9.61 -26.09
C ALA A 336 -0.39 -8.40 -25.19
N GLY A 337 -0.40 -7.19 -25.77
CA GLY A 337 -0.03 -5.96 -25.07
C GLY A 337 1.34 -5.39 -25.47
N LEU A 338 2.11 -6.07 -26.31
CA LEU A 338 3.21 -5.42 -27.03
C LEU A 338 2.68 -4.47 -28.11
N PRO A 339 3.33 -3.31 -28.34
CA PRO A 339 3.00 -2.43 -29.45
C PRO A 339 2.98 -3.18 -30.79
N PRO A 340 1.94 -2.96 -31.63
CA PRO A 340 1.92 -3.52 -32.97
C PRO A 340 3.11 -2.98 -33.79
N GLY A 341 3.74 -3.84 -34.58
CA GLY A 341 4.88 -3.47 -35.44
C GLY A 341 6.27 -3.57 -34.80
N LEU A 342 6.38 -4.09 -33.57
CA LEU A 342 7.69 -4.47 -33.02
C LEU A 342 8.28 -5.63 -33.83
N ALA A 343 9.50 -5.44 -34.35
CA ALA A 343 10.29 -6.50 -34.97
C ALA A 343 11.08 -7.24 -33.88
N PRO A 344 10.74 -8.51 -33.57
CA PRO A 344 11.48 -9.27 -32.58
C PRO A 344 12.85 -9.68 -33.11
N LEU A 345 13.84 -9.68 -32.21
CA LEU A 345 15.12 -10.33 -32.43
C LEU A 345 14.92 -11.84 -32.20
N ARG A 346 15.60 -12.67 -32.99
CA ARG A 346 15.59 -14.13 -32.82
C ARG A 346 16.97 -14.56 -32.34
N LEU A 347 17.02 -15.38 -31.29
CA LEU A 347 18.23 -16.02 -30.79
C LEU A 347 18.40 -17.41 -31.39
#